data_AF-A0A256HCY6-F1
#
_entry.id   AF-A0A256HCY6-F1
#
_cell.length_a   1.000
_cell.length_b   1.000
_cell.length_c   1.000
_cell.angle_alpha   90.00
_cell.angle_beta   90.00
_cell.angle_gamma   90.00
#
_symmetry.space_group_name_H-M   'P 1'
#
loop_
_entity.id
_entity.type
_entity.pdbx_description
1 polymer ?
#
loop_
_entity_poly.entity_id
_entity_poly.type
_entity_poly.pdbx_seq_one_letter_code
_entity_poly.pdbx_strand_id
1 'polypeptide(L)'
;MPASDVPAAGSESDAPDEDGDADPDRPRVALTRTDERVLAYLDDAGTDYPAFVASNTGLYADHVESRLDALEAGGLVERVTGEAVYRITDYGRDALRDDRAPWSD
;
A
#
# COMPACT_ATOMS: atom_id res chain seq x y z
N MET A 1 61.49 -2.35 -11.53
CA MET A 1 60.26 -3.15 -11.56
C MET A 1 59.81 -3.41 -10.12
N PRO A 2 58.84 -2.68 -9.58
CA PRO A 2 58.08 -3.11 -8.41
C PRO A 2 56.76 -3.76 -8.82
N ALA A 3 56.39 -4.85 -8.15
CA ALA A 3 55.08 -5.49 -8.24
C ALA A 3 54.04 -4.60 -7.55
N SER A 4 52.96 -4.27 -8.24
CA SER A 4 51.79 -3.62 -7.64
C SER A 4 50.70 -4.67 -7.43
N ASP A 5 50.38 -4.83 -6.16
CA ASP A 5 49.33 -5.64 -5.57
C ASP A 5 47.94 -5.15 -6.04
N VAL A 6 47.02 -6.09 -6.29
CA VAL A 6 45.62 -5.81 -6.64
C VAL A 6 44.78 -6.13 -5.42
N PRO A 7 43.99 -5.19 -4.85
CA PRO A 7 42.93 -5.56 -3.94
C PRO A 7 41.65 -5.86 -4.72
N ALA A 8 41.16 -7.08 -4.55
CA ALA A 8 39.84 -7.52 -4.92
C ALA A 8 38.79 -7.04 -3.90
N ALA A 9 37.59 -6.80 -4.43
CA ALA A 9 36.27 -6.93 -3.80
C ALA A 9 36.01 -6.19 -2.47
N GLY A 10 35.12 -5.21 -2.57
CA GLY A 10 34.36 -4.63 -1.46
C GLY A 10 33.15 -3.90 -2.01
N SER A 11 32.26 -4.62 -2.71
CA SER A 11 30.89 -4.14 -2.94
C SER A 11 30.13 -4.34 -1.64
N GLU A 12 30.33 -3.41 -0.71
CA GLU A 12 29.46 -3.20 0.44
C GLU A 12 28.26 -2.42 -0.10
N SER A 13 27.31 -3.14 -0.69
CA SER A 13 25.94 -2.65 -0.80
C SER A 13 25.36 -2.67 0.60
N ASP A 14 25.61 -1.60 1.35
CA ASP A 14 24.85 -1.22 2.53
C ASP A 14 23.47 -0.77 2.02
N ALA A 15 22.59 -1.74 1.79
CA ALA A 15 21.17 -1.44 1.68
C ALA A 15 20.73 -1.10 3.10
N PRO A 16 20.20 0.10 3.37
CA PRO A 16 19.60 0.36 4.65
C PRO A 16 18.43 -0.61 4.78
N ASP A 17 18.42 -1.40 5.86
CA ASP A 17 17.23 -2.06 6.35
C ASP A 17 16.21 -0.94 6.63
N GLU A 18 15.37 -0.63 5.65
CA GLU A 18 14.13 0.11 5.87
C GLU A 18 13.12 -0.83 6.53
N ASP A 19 13.51 -1.46 7.64
CA ASP A 19 12.59 -1.79 8.72
C ASP A 19 12.20 -0.44 9.33
N GLY A 20 11.38 0.29 8.59
CA GLY A 20 10.65 1.42 9.12
C GLY A 20 9.86 0.89 10.29
N ASP A 21 10.31 1.28 11.50
CA ASP A 21 9.58 1.16 12.74
C ASP A 21 8.18 1.74 12.48
N ALA A 22 7.26 0.86 12.10
CA ALA A 22 5.88 1.20 11.88
C ALA A 22 5.36 1.57 13.26
N ASP A 23 5.41 2.87 13.54
CA ASP A 23 5.03 3.49 14.81
C ASP A 23 3.81 2.74 15.40
N PRO A 24 4.00 1.89 16.43
CA PRO A 24 2.93 1.05 16.95
C PRO A 24 1.82 1.86 17.61
N ASP A 25 2.05 3.16 17.83
CA ASP A 25 1.10 4.14 18.36
C ASP A 25 0.35 4.93 17.27
N ARG A 26 0.63 4.70 15.97
CA ARG A 26 -0.19 5.29 14.91
C ARG A 26 -1.63 4.76 15.08
N PRO A 27 -2.65 5.63 15.17
CA PRO A 27 -4.01 5.18 15.41
C PRO A 27 -4.43 4.22 14.31
N ARG A 28 -4.60 2.93 14.68
CA ARG A 28 -5.09 1.90 13.77
C ARG A 28 -6.44 2.33 13.23
N VAL A 29 -6.48 2.64 11.93
CA VAL A 29 -7.73 3.01 11.27
C VAL A 29 -8.62 1.78 11.26
N ALA A 30 -9.77 1.86 11.93
CA ALA A 30 -10.77 0.81 11.86
C ALA A 30 -11.35 0.76 10.45
N LEU A 31 -11.01 -0.29 9.70
CA LEU A 31 -11.53 -0.50 8.35
C LEU A 31 -12.97 -1.00 8.42
N THR A 32 -13.81 -0.52 7.52
CA THR A 32 -15.10 -1.16 7.27
C THR A 32 -14.89 -2.34 6.33
N ARG A 33 -15.87 -3.26 6.28
CA ARG A 33 -15.88 -4.37 5.31
C ARG A 33 -15.80 -3.90 3.85
N THR A 34 -16.36 -2.72 3.57
CA THR A 34 -16.25 -2.10 2.24
C THR A 34 -14.82 -1.67 1.95
N ASP A 35 -14.12 -1.10 2.94
CA ASP A 35 -12.72 -0.67 2.78
C ASP A 35 -11.80 -1.84 2.60
N GLU A 36 -11.94 -2.87 3.44
CA GLU A 36 -11.20 -4.12 3.29
C GLU A 36 -11.34 -4.64 1.86
N ARG A 37 -12.55 -4.62 1.30
CA ARG A 37 -12.82 -5.11 -0.06
C ARG A 37 -12.18 -4.24 -1.15
N VAL A 38 -12.25 -2.92 -1.02
CA VAL A 38 -11.64 -1.97 -1.97
C VAL A 38 -10.12 -2.05 -1.91
N LEU A 39 -9.53 -2.03 -0.72
CA LEU A 39 -8.09 -2.15 -0.50
C LEU A 39 -7.56 -3.50 -0.96
N ALA A 40 -8.29 -4.60 -0.69
CA ALA A 40 -7.92 -5.93 -1.18
C ALA A 40 -7.87 -6.00 -2.70
N TYR A 41 -8.82 -5.35 -3.37
CA TYR A 41 -8.83 -5.30 -4.83
C TYR A 41 -7.65 -4.48 -5.36
N LEU A 42 -7.38 -3.30 -4.78
CA LEU A 42 -6.26 -2.45 -5.21
C LEU A 42 -4.89 -3.06 -4.89
N ASP A 43 -4.78 -3.86 -3.82
CA ASP A 43 -3.56 -4.60 -3.50
C ASP A 43 -3.24 -5.67 -4.56
N ASP A 44 -4.26 -6.31 -5.13
CA ASP A 44 -4.13 -7.30 -6.21
C ASP A 44 -3.96 -6.65 -7.59
N ALA A 45 -4.78 -5.64 -7.91
CA ALA A 45 -4.79 -4.96 -9.21
C ALA A 45 -3.68 -3.92 -9.38
N GLY A 46 -3.10 -3.42 -8.28
CA GLY A 46 -2.07 -2.40 -8.24
C GLY A 46 -2.60 -0.98 -8.40
N THR A 47 -3.21 -0.63 -9.53
CA THR A 47 -3.73 0.73 -9.80
C THR A 47 -4.92 0.67 -10.73
N ASP A 48 -6.03 1.33 -10.38
CA ASP A 48 -7.23 1.27 -11.20
C ASP A 48 -8.20 2.46 -11.00
N TYR A 49 -9.17 2.60 -11.90
CA TYR A 49 -10.20 3.64 -11.83
C TYR A 49 -11.34 3.24 -10.87
N PRO A 50 -12.02 4.22 -10.24
CA PRO A 50 -13.19 3.97 -9.39
C PRO A 50 -14.26 3.09 -10.05
N ALA A 51 -14.49 3.27 -11.35
CA ALA A 51 -15.48 2.49 -12.10
C ALA A 51 -15.13 0.99 -12.21
N PHE A 52 -13.84 0.66 -12.37
CA PHE A 52 -13.38 -0.73 -12.41
C PHE A 52 -13.34 -1.34 -11.01
N VAL A 53 -12.90 -0.58 -10.01
CA VAL A 53 -12.99 -0.97 -8.60
C VAL A 53 -14.44 -1.33 -8.26
N ALA A 54 -15.41 -0.46 -8.58
CA ALA A 54 -16.83 -0.71 -8.33
C ALA A 54 -17.34 -1.98 -9.04
N SER A 55 -17.01 -2.13 -10.32
CA SER A 55 -17.43 -3.29 -11.11
C SER A 55 -16.88 -4.61 -10.56
N ASN A 56 -15.61 -4.64 -10.15
CA ASN A 56 -14.93 -5.86 -9.68
C ASN A 56 -15.21 -6.17 -8.20
N THR A 57 -15.57 -5.15 -7.41
CA THR A 57 -15.99 -5.32 -6.02
C THR A 57 -17.51 -5.42 -5.88
N GLY A 58 -18.29 -5.33 -6.95
CA GLY A 58 -19.77 -5.38 -6.88
C GLY A 58 -20.38 -4.28 -6.01
N LEU A 59 -19.69 -3.14 -5.89
CA LEU A 59 -20.13 -1.96 -5.15
C LEU A 59 -20.70 -0.91 -6.11
N TYR A 60 -21.51 0.00 -5.60
CA TYR A 60 -22.00 1.14 -6.40
C TYR A 60 -20.88 2.16 -6.63
N ALA A 61 -20.78 2.70 -7.85
CA ALA A 61 -19.72 3.64 -8.23
C ALA A 61 -19.64 4.85 -7.29
N ASP A 62 -20.76 5.55 -7.04
CA ASP A 62 -20.79 6.69 -6.11
C ASP A 62 -20.31 6.33 -4.70
N HIS A 63 -20.61 5.10 -4.26
CA HIS A 63 -20.17 4.62 -2.96
C HIS A 63 -18.68 4.34 -2.93
N VAL A 64 -18.13 3.76 -4.01
CA VAL A 64 -16.70 3.54 -4.16
C VAL A 64 -15.94 4.85 -4.23
N GLU A 65 -16.41 5.83 -4.99
CA GLU A 65 -15.80 7.16 -5.05
C GLU A 65 -15.75 7.80 -3.66
N SER A 66 -16.87 7.81 -2.94
CA SER A 66 -16.91 8.33 -1.58
C SER A 66 -15.98 7.59 -0.61
N ARG A 67 -15.81 6.27 -0.76
CA ARG A 67 -14.84 5.52 0.05
C ARG A 67 -13.40 5.79 -0.36
N LEU A 68 -13.09 5.87 -1.65
CA LEU A 68 -11.74 6.18 -2.13
C LEU A 68 -11.29 7.56 -1.66
N ASP A 69 -12.17 8.56 -1.66
CA ASP A 69 -11.85 9.89 -1.11
C ASP A 69 -11.58 9.83 0.41
N ALA A 70 -12.36 9.04 1.16
CA ALA A 70 -12.13 8.86 2.59
C ALA A 70 -10.82 8.10 2.90
N LEU A 71 -10.50 7.08 2.09
CA LEU A 71 -9.27 6.32 2.19
C LEU A 71 -8.05 7.17 1.78
N GLU A 72 -8.19 8.03 0.77
CA GLU A 72 -7.17 8.99 0.35
C GLU A 72 -6.91 10.02 1.45
N ALA A 73 -7.96 10.58 2.04
CA ALA A 73 -7.85 11.49 3.18
C ALA A 73 -7.17 10.83 4.41
N GLY A 74 -7.31 9.50 4.54
CA GLY A 74 -6.62 8.69 5.54
C GLY A 74 -5.21 8.24 5.14
N GLY A 75 -4.75 8.53 3.92
CA GLY A 75 -3.45 8.13 3.38
C GLY A 75 -3.32 6.64 3.06
N LEU A 76 -4.43 5.90 3.00
CA LEU A 76 -4.47 4.45 2.74
C LEU A 76 -4.44 4.13 1.24
N VAL A 77 -4.93 5.05 0.43
CA VAL A 77 -4.78 5.05 -1.02
C VAL A 77 -4.24 6.40 -1.45
N GLU A 78 -3.71 6.46 -2.65
CA GLU A 78 -3.36 7.73 -3.28
C GLU A 78 -3.95 7.81 -4.68
N ARG A 79 -4.37 9.02 -5.05
CA ARG A 79 -4.84 9.32 -6.39
C ARG A 79 -3.66 9.71 -7.28
N VAL A 80 -3.46 8.99 -8.37
CA VAL A 80 -2.42 9.31 -9.35
C VAL A 80 -2.85 10.51 -10.18
N THR A 81 -2.09 11.60 -10.06
CA THR A 81 -2.36 12.85 -10.78
C THR A 81 -2.19 12.65 -12.29
N GLY A 82 -3.25 12.92 -13.06
CA GLY A 82 -3.25 12.81 -14.52
C GLY A 82 -4.40 11.98 -15.07
N GLU A 83 -4.87 10.98 -14.30
CA GLU A 83 -5.83 10.00 -14.83
C GLU A 83 -6.94 9.60 -13.83
N ALA A 84 -6.95 10.16 -12.61
CA ALA A 84 -7.96 9.87 -11.59
C ALA A 84 -8.10 8.37 -11.23
N VAL A 85 -6.98 7.65 -11.34
CA VAL A 85 -6.83 6.27 -10.86
C VAL A 85 -6.31 6.28 -9.43
N TYR A 86 -6.60 5.22 -8.69
CA TYR A 86 -6.20 5.03 -7.30
C TYR A 86 -5.30 3.81 -7.18
N ARG A 87 -4.33 3.89 -6.28
CA ARG A 87 -3.50 2.76 -5.85
C ARG A 87 -3.42 2.71 -4.34
N ILE A 88 -3.24 1.51 -3.80
CA ILE A 88 -3.00 1.33 -2.37
C ILE A 88 -1.60 1.88 -2.01
N THR A 89 -1.48 2.54 -0.86
CA THR A 89 -0.18 2.95 -0.29
C THR A 89 0.40 1.83 0.56
N ASP A 90 1.68 1.92 0.92
CA ASP A 90 2.28 0.98 1.88
C ASP A 90 1.53 0.98 3.21
N TYR A 91 1.15 2.17 3.69
CA TYR A 91 0.31 2.32 4.88
C TYR A 91 -1.07 1.65 4.74
N GLY A 92 -1.70 1.74 3.57
CA GLY A 92 -2.95 1.02 3.25
C GLY A 92 -2.79 -0.49 3.30
N ARG A 93 -1.68 -1.01 2.79
CA ARG A 93 -1.36 -2.44 2.80
C ARG A 93 -1.14 -2.96 4.21
N ASP A 94 -0.44 -2.21 5.05
CA ASP A 94 -0.22 -2.58 6.45
C ASP A 94 -1.53 -2.57 7.24
N ALA A 95 -2.35 -1.52 7.09
CA ALA A 95 -3.67 -1.47 7.71
C ALA A 95 -4.58 -2.65 7.29
N LEU A 96 -4.55 -3.03 6.01
CA LEU A 96 -5.29 -4.19 5.51
C LEU A 96 -4.79 -5.52 6.10
N ARG A 97 -3.49 -5.65 6.35
CA ARG A 97 -2.90 -6.84 6.99
C ARG A 97 -3.28 -6.92 8.47
N ASP A 98 -3.16 -5.81 9.19
CA ASP A 98 -3.48 -5.70 10.61
C ASP A 98 -4.94 -6.02 10.91
N ASP A 99 -5.87 -5.59 10.05
CA ASP A 99 -7.30 -5.85 10.22
C ASP A 99 -7.71 -7.30 9.89
N ARG A 100 -6.93 -8.00 9.06
CA ARG A 100 -7.12 -9.44 8.77
C ARG A 100 -6.54 -10.38 9.82
N ALA A 101 -5.49 -9.94 10.52
CA ALA A 101 -4.85 -10.68 11.61
C ALA A 101 -5.74 -11.07 12.82
N PRO A 102 -6.79 -10.34 13.25
CA PRO A 102 -7.54 -10.65 14.46
C PRO A 102 -8.46 -11.88 14.33
N TRP A 103 -8.60 -12.45 13.13
CA TRP A 103 -9.57 -13.52 12.82
C TRP A 103 -8.88 -14.80 12.30
N SER A 104 -7.55 -14.87 12.33
CA SER A 104 -6.76 -16.00 11.80
C SER A 104 -6.13 -16.90 12.88
N ASP A 105 -6.65 -16.88 14.12
CA ASP A 105 -6.29 -17.84 15.18
C ASP A 105 -7.36 -18.93 15.37
#